data_AF-A0A150MWZ6-F1
#
_entry.id   AF-A0A150MWZ6-F1
#
_cell.length_a   1.000
_cell.length_b   1.000
_cell.length_c   1.000
_cell.angle_alpha   90.00
_cell.angle_beta   90.00
_cell.angle_gamma   90.00
#
_symmetry.space_group_name_H-M   'P 1'
#
loop_
_entity.id
_entity.type
_entity.pdbx_description
1 polymer ?
#
loop_
_entity_poly.entity_id
_entity_poly.type
_entity_poly.pdbx_seq_one_letter_code
_entity_poly.pdbx_strand_id
1 'polypeptide(L)'
;MSLHDLFRQVMAIYEQEKREKLSKERRSFQLVTRAIPEALKTLPFLPPDRYMVKGSVGQGVWTDVPWVAVMDQEVTDSTQRGYYIVYLFSEDMRRLYLTLAQGVTETPKDEMERVKRGIRQLIPAEERVRTDDDIRLGESKRAKDYERSVVAYIAYSFDDLPSDEQLARDLETMIDYYRQYVERTEPMAPPEQVFSYREAVEHIHSYISAKGFYYTKEEVANLFLSLKTKPFVILSGISGTGKTKIVQWLAESVGATEDNGRFALIPVRPDWNDGSDLLGYVDIKGEFKPGPLANVIIEAENHPDKPYFVVLDEMNLARVEHYFSDVLSVMESRRWENGRIVSSRLLPRETVGRDLFLPPNVYIIGTVNMDETTHPFSKKVLDRANTIEFNRVRLDHLDFLRDVPTVAPQPVGQELFAARYLHLKDVYARCPELVETVTNQLVEINRILEPLGAHIGYRVRDEICFYLAYNEEGKLMEFDKAFDYCLMQKMLPRLSGSDARLERALKQLFVLCAGFEPDGDYSGALDVSYARYPKSAEKIWRMLRRLEDDGFTSFWLGA
;
A
#
# COMPACT_ATOMS: atom_id res chain seq x y z
N MET A 1 -13.84 -30.67 -28.18
CA MET A 1 -14.32 -30.02 -29.41
C MET A 1 -13.24 -29.06 -29.86
N SER A 2 -13.04 -28.93 -31.16
CA SER A 2 -12.08 -27.99 -31.73
C SER A 2 -12.48 -26.53 -31.42
N LEU A 3 -11.52 -25.61 -31.40
CA LEU A 3 -11.79 -24.19 -31.17
C LEU A 3 -12.66 -23.61 -32.30
N HIS A 4 -12.39 -24.04 -33.54
CA HIS A 4 -13.20 -23.80 -34.73
C HIS A 4 -14.67 -24.20 -34.50
N ASP A 5 -14.94 -25.43 -34.06
CA ASP A 5 -16.30 -25.92 -33.86
C ASP A 5 -17.02 -25.13 -32.77
N LEU A 6 -16.31 -24.75 -31.70
CA LEU A 6 -16.88 -23.96 -30.62
C LEU A 6 -17.30 -22.57 -31.09
N PHE A 7 -16.43 -21.85 -31.81
CA PHE A 7 -16.76 -20.54 -32.37
C PHE A 7 -17.90 -20.64 -33.39
N ARG A 8 -17.84 -21.60 -34.31
CA ARG A 8 -18.88 -21.83 -35.32
C ARG A 8 -20.25 -22.13 -34.70
N GLN A 9 -20.28 -22.93 -33.62
CA GLN A 9 -21.52 -23.22 -32.90
C GLN A 9 -22.11 -21.98 -32.23
N VAL A 10 -21.28 -21.14 -31.57
CA VAL A 10 -21.77 -19.87 -31.00
C VAL A 10 -22.40 -19.02 -32.09
N MET A 11 -21.70 -18.84 -33.21
CA MET A 11 -22.19 -18.03 -34.32
C MET A 11 -23.50 -18.56 -34.93
N ALA A 12 -23.71 -19.88 -34.91
CA ALA A 12 -24.91 -20.50 -35.46
C ALA A 12 -26.16 -20.38 -34.56
N ILE A 13 -26.00 -20.36 -33.24
CA ILE A 13 -27.13 -20.51 -32.29
C ILE A 13 -27.41 -19.27 -31.44
N TYR A 14 -26.43 -18.37 -31.27
CA TYR A 14 -26.53 -17.26 -30.32
C TYR A 14 -27.67 -16.30 -30.67
N GLU A 15 -27.90 -15.99 -31.95
CA GLU A 15 -28.94 -15.04 -32.37
C GLU A 15 -30.36 -15.53 -32.04
N GLN A 16 -30.57 -16.85 -32.07
CA GLN A 16 -31.83 -17.45 -31.67
C GLN A 16 -31.97 -17.45 -30.15
N GLU A 17 -30.95 -17.93 -29.43
CA GLU A 17 -31.00 -18.06 -27.97
C GLU A 17 -31.06 -16.70 -27.24
N LYS A 18 -30.47 -15.63 -27.80
CA LYS A 18 -30.51 -14.28 -27.19
C LYS A 18 -31.91 -13.68 -27.10
N ARG A 19 -32.88 -14.19 -27.89
CA ARG A 19 -34.29 -13.77 -27.86
C ARG A 19 -35.05 -14.37 -26.67
N GLU A 20 -34.47 -15.36 -26.00
CA GLU A 20 -35.04 -16.02 -24.84
C GLU A 20 -34.47 -15.45 -23.53
N LYS A 21 -35.07 -15.80 -22.39
CA LYS A 21 -34.54 -15.39 -21.08
C LYS A 21 -33.14 -15.98 -20.86
N LEU A 22 -32.20 -15.13 -20.44
CA LEU A 22 -30.83 -15.53 -20.13
C LEU A 22 -30.82 -16.62 -19.04
N SER A 23 -30.18 -17.75 -19.34
CA SER A 23 -30.04 -18.90 -18.44
C SER A 23 -28.68 -19.56 -18.62
N LYS A 24 -28.10 -20.01 -17.51
CA LYS A 24 -26.81 -20.73 -17.46
C LYS A 24 -26.88 -22.12 -18.13
N GLU A 25 -28.08 -22.63 -18.35
CA GLU A 25 -28.32 -23.92 -19.00
C GLU A 25 -28.28 -23.82 -20.53
N ARG A 26 -28.33 -22.60 -21.09
CA ARG A 26 -28.33 -22.39 -22.54
C ARG A 26 -26.99 -22.73 -23.15
N ARG A 27 -27.03 -23.26 -24.37
CA ARG A 27 -25.83 -23.79 -25.01
C ARG A 27 -24.86 -22.67 -25.34
N SER A 28 -25.32 -21.54 -25.85
CA SER A 28 -24.48 -20.37 -26.13
C SER A 28 -23.83 -19.81 -24.85
N PHE A 29 -24.55 -19.79 -23.72
CA PHE A 29 -24.01 -19.40 -22.42
C PHE A 29 -22.82 -20.28 -22.04
N GLN A 30 -23.00 -21.61 -22.11
CA GLN A 30 -21.95 -22.58 -21.77
C GLN A 30 -20.77 -22.51 -22.73
N LEU A 31 -21.02 -22.33 -24.03
CA LEU A 31 -19.97 -22.22 -25.04
C LEU A 31 -19.08 -21.00 -24.78
N VAL A 32 -19.68 -19.82 -24.64
CA VAL A 32 -18.94 -18.56 -24.47
C VAL A 32 -18.28 -18.47 -23.10
N THR A 33 -18.99 -18.80 -22.02
CA THR A 33 -18.48 -18.56 -20.64
C THR A 33 -17.64 -19.70 -20.08
N ARG A 34 -17.62 -20.88 -20.72
CA ARG A 34 -16.88 -22.06 -20.25
C ARG A 34 -16.09 -22.75 -21.35
N ALA A 35 -16.75 -23.28 -22.38
CA ALA A 35 -16.10 -24.19 -23.31
C ALA A 35 -14.98 -23.54 -24.13
N ILE A 36 -15.20 -22.32 -24.66
CA ILE A 36 -14.15 -21.56 -25.37
C ILE A 36 -13.03 -21.15 -24.41
N PRO A 37 -13.30 -20.55 -23.22
CA PRO A 37 -12.25 -20.28 -22.24
C PRO A 37 -11.39 -21.50 -21.87
N GLU A 38 -12.01 -22.64 -21.61
CA GLU A 38 -11.26 -23.87 -21.28
C GLU A 38 -10.43 -24.37 -22.46
N ALA A 39 -10.93 -24.30 -23.70
CA ALA A 39 -10.14 -24.64 -24.88
C ALA A 39 -8.92 -23.72 -25.05
N LEU A 40 -9.10 -22.41 -24.89
CA LEU A 40 -8.00 -21.44 -25.01
C LEU A 40 -6.92 -21.65 -23.93
N LYS A 41 -7.31 -21.98 -22.69
CA LYS A 41 -6.37 -22.27 -21.60
C LYS A 41 -5.47 -23.49 -21.84
N THR A 42 -5.80 -24.36 -22.80
CA THR A 42 -4.95 -25.52 -23.15
C THR A 42 -3.83 -25.17 -24.13
N LEU A 43 -3.82 -23.95 -24.69
CA LEU A 43 -2.79 -23.52 -25.64
C LEU A 43 -1.46 -23.26 -24.89
N PRO A 44 -0.32 -23.76 -25.40
CA PRO A 44 0.95 -23.76 -24.66
C PRO A 44 1.51 -22.35 -24.40
N PHE A 45 1.18 -21.37 -25.22
CA PHE A 45 1.61 -19.97 -25.08
C PHE A 45 0.72 -19.13 -24.13
N LEU A 46 -0.29 -19.77 -23.50
CA LEU A 46 -1.17 -19.16 -22.49
C LEU A 46 -1.03 -19.86 -21.12
N PRO A 47 0.10 -19.68 -20.42
CA PRO A 47 0.30 -20.31 -19.13
C PRO A 47 -0.71 -19.79 -18.08
N PRO A 48 -1.33 -20.67 -17.26
CA PRO A 48 -2.49 -20.30 -16.41
C PRO A 48 -2.19 -19.34 -15.26
N ASP A 49 -0.93 -19.23 -14.87
CA ASP A 49 -0.39 -18.34 -13.84
C ASP A 49 -0.20 -16.90 -14.34
N ARG A 50 -0.15 -16.70 -15.66
CA ARG A 50 -0.02 -15.36 -16.28
C ARG A 50 -1.30 -14.90 -16.97
N TYR A 51 -2.04 -15.80 -17.64
CA TYR A 51 -3.19 -15.40 -18.44
C TYR A 51 -4.52 -15.84 -17.84
N MET A 52 -5.43 -14.88 -17.69
CA MET A 52 -6.82 -15.10 -17.34
C MET A 52 -7.71 -15.07 -18.58
N VAL A 53 -8.43 -16.17 -18.82
CA VAL A 53 -9.41 -16.27 -19.93
C VAL A 53 -10.83 -16.23 -19.40
N LYS A 54 -11.64 -15.28 -19.88
CA LYS A 54 -13.01 -15.07 -19.41
C LYS A 54 -13.97 -14.79 -20.57
N GLY A 55 -15.11 -15.48 -20.59
CA GLY A 55 -16.20 -15.20 -21.52
C GLY A 55 -17.39 -14.51 -20.87
N SER A 56 -18.12 -13.71 -21.66
CA SER A 56 -19.33 -13.01 -21.22
C SER A 56 -20.38 -12.97 -22.32
N VAL A 57 -21.63 -13.24 -21.90
CA VAL A 57 -22.83 -13.09 -22.73
C VAL A 57 -23.76 -12.01 -22.16
N GLY A 58 -23.24 -11.13 -21.30
CA GLY A 58 -24.01 -10.11 -20.58
C GLY A 58 -24.30 -10.48 -19.12
N GLN A 59 -24.65 -9.47 -18.31
CA GLN A 59 -25.02 -9.62 -16.90
C GLN A 59 -26.51 -9.30 -16.75
N GLY A 60 -27.30 -10.29 -16.34
CA GLY A 60 -28.76 -10.16 -16.17
C GLY A 60 -29.57 -10.27 -17.47
N VAL A 61 -29.08 -9.72 -18.57
CA VAL A 61 -29.69 -9.79 -19.92
C VAL A 61 -28.61 -10.16 -20.94
N TRP A 62 -29.01 -10.83 -22.03
CA TRP A 62 -28.12 -11.12 -23.16
C TRP A 62 -27.53 -9.83 -23.74
N THR A 63 -26.24 -9.86 -24.07
CA THR A 63 -25.57 -8.80 -24.83
C THR A 63 -25.67 -9.08 -26.32
N ASP A 64 -25.71 -8.03 -27.14
CA ASP A 64 -25.69 -8.20 -28.61
C ASP A 64 -24.30 -8.60 -29.14
N VAL A 65 -23.23 -8.18 -28.44
CA VAL A 65 -21.84 -8.52 -28.74
C VAL A 65 -21.27 -9.36 -27.59
N PRO A 66 -21.46 -10.70 -27.60
CA PRO A 66 -20.78 -11.58 -26.66
C PRO A 66 -19.29 -11.58 -26.95
N TRP A 67 -18.49 -11.99 -25.96
CA TRP A 67 -17.04 -11.94 -26.10
C TRP A 67 -16.32 -12.94 -25.21
N VAL A 68 -15.07 -13.23 -25.59
CA VAL A 68 -14.12 -14.03 -24.79
C VAL A 68 -12.79 -13.30 -24.75
N ALA A 69 -12.39 -12.83 -23.57
CA ALA A 69 -11.16 -12.07 -23.35
C ALA A 69 -10.05 -12.97 -22.81
N VAL A 70 -8.82 -12.70 -23.26
CA VAL A 70 -7.55 -13.25 -22.78
C VAL A 70 -6.77 -12.06 -22.21
N MET A 71 -6.59 -12.03 -20.89
CA MET A 71 -5.99 -10.92 -20.16
C MET A 71 -4.70 -11.38 -19.49
N ASP A 72 -3.62 -10.63 -19.66
CA ASP A 72 -2.38 -10.82 -18.91
C ASP A 72 -2.56 -10.23 -17.51
N GLN A 73 -2.44 -11.07 -16.48
CA GLN A 73 -2.71 -10.70 -15.09
C GLN A 73 -1.70 -9.69 -14.53
N GLU A 74 -0.53 -9.55 -15.17
CA GLU A 74 0.45 -8.52 -14.83
C GLU A 74 0.04 -7.13 -15.35
N VAL A 75 -0.84 -7.06 -16.36
CA VAL A 75 -1.24 -5.81 -17.03
C VAL A 75 -2.67 -5.41 -16.69
N THR A 76 -3.61 -6.36 -16.66
CA THR A 76 -5.01 -6.09 -16.30
C THR A 76 -5.75 -7.33 -15.81
N ASP A 77 -6.61 -7.13 -14.83
CA ASP A 77 -7.56 -8.12 -14.30
C ASP A 77 -9.01 -7.86 -14.75
N SER A 78 -9.25 -6.83 -15.57
CA SER A 78 -10.59 -6.39 -15.94
C SER A 78 -10.65 -5.84 -17.37
N THR A 79 -11.70 -6.20 -18.11
CA THR A 79 -11.97 -5.65 -19.46
C THR A 79 -12.45 -4.19 -19.44
N GLN A 80 -12.45 -3.53 -18.28
CA GLN A 80 -12.82 -2.11 -18.14
C GLN A 80 -11.60 -1.19 -18.09
N ARG A 81 -10.40 -1.74 -17.87
CA ARG A 81 -9.13 -1.02 -17.70
C ARG A 81 -7.96 -1.75 -18.39
N GLY A 82 -6.93 -1.01 -18.74
CA GLY A 82 -5.73 -1.57 -19.38
C GLY A 82 -5.96 -2.08 -20.81
N TYR A 83 -5.09 -2.98 -21.26
CA TYR A 83 -5.06 -3.54 -22.60
C TYR A 83 -5.20 -5.06 -22.54
N TYR A 84 -5.95 -5.63 -23.46
CA TYR A 84 -6.21 -7.07 -23.47
C TYR A 84 -6.57 -7.57 -24.86
N ILE A 85 -6.38 -8.88 -25.05
CA ILE A 85 -6.83 -9.57 -26.26
C ILE A 85 -8.28 -10.03 -26.05
N VAL A 86 -9.14 -9.85 -27.05
CA VAL A 86 -10.53 -10.27 -26.95
C VAL A 86 -11.09 -10.75 -28.28
N TYR A 87 -11.81 -11.86 -28.23
CA TYR A 87 -12.68 -12.32 -29.29
C TYR A 87 -14.04 -11.62 -29.16
N LEU A 88 -14.42 -10.84 -30.18
CA LEU A 88 -15.70 -10.12 -30.26
C LEU A 88 -16.56 -10.72 -31.38
N PHE A 89 -17.78 -11.15 -31.07
CA PHE A 89 -18.74 -11.60 -32.08
C PHE A 89 -19.59 -10.44 -32.57
N SER A 90 -19.79 -10.29 -33.89
CA SER A 90 -20.70 -9.27 -34.42
C SER A 90 -22.14 -9.52 -34.00
N GLU A 91 -22.98 -8.49 -33.97
CA GLU A 91 -24.37 -8.56 -33.51
C GLU A 91 -25.25 -9.55 -34.28
N ASP A 92 -24.96 -9.69 -35.58
CA ASP A 92 -25.58 -10.61 -36.51
C ASP A 92 -24.95 -12.02 -36.48
N MET A 93 -23.93 -12.22 -35.63
CA MET A 93 -23.16 -13.46 -35.49
C MET A 93 -22.50 -13.94 -36.79
N ARG A 94 -22.37 -13.09 -37.82
CA ARG A 94 -21.74 -13.44 -39.10
C ARG A 94 -20.23 -13.26 -39.11
N ARG A 95 -19.68 -12.54 -38.12
CA ARG A 95 -18.25 -12.29 -38.00
C ARG A 95 -17.77 -12.54 -36.57
N LEU A 96 -16.54 -13.01 -36.48
CA LEU A 96 -15.75 -13.08 -35.26
C LEU A 96 -14.51 -12.23 -35.47
N TYR A 97 -14.17 -11.40 -34.49
CA TYR A 97 -12.95 -10.60 -34.53
C TYR A 97 -12.05 -11.01 -33.38
N LEU A 98 -10.80 -11.36 -33.67
CA LEU A 98 -9.74 -11.40 -32.68
C LEU A 98 -9.13 -10.01 -32.60
N THR A 99 -9.23 -9.34 -31.46
CA THR A 99 -8.81 -7.94 -31.34
C THR A 99 -7.84 -7.73 -30.20
N LEU A 100 -6.98 -6.74 -30.37
CA LEU A 100 -6.29 -6.07 -29.28
C LEU A 100 -7.09 -4.82 -28.94
N ALA A 101 -7.64 -4.77 -27.73
CA ALA A 101 -8.56 -3.74 -27.29
C ALA A 101 -8.08 -3.03 -26.02
N GLN A 102 -8.61 -1.83 -25.79
CA GLN A 102 -8.32 -1.00 -24.62
C GLN A 102 -9.58 -0.76 -23.77
N GLY A 103 -9.42 -0.69 -22.45
CA GLY A 103 -10.49 -0.29 -21.53
C GLY A 103 -10.94 1.16 -21.76
N VAL A 104 -12.15 1.33 -22.30
CA VAL A 104 -12.75 2.63 -22.65
C VAL A 104 -13.35 3.40 -21.45
N THR A 105 -13.52 2.76 -20.29
CA THR A 105 -14.23 3.35 -19.15
C THR A 105 -13.33 4.22 -18.27
N GLU A 106 -12.04 3.90 -18.19
CA GLU A 106 -11.09 4.55 -17.26
C GLU A 106 -9.93 5.28 -17.96
N THR A 107 -9.84 5.23 -19.30
CA THR A 107 -8.74 5.86 -20.06
C THR A 107 -9.21 7.15 -20.77
N PRO A 108 -8.56 8.32 -20.56
CA PRO A 108 -8.78 9.52 -21.36
C PRO A 108 -8.62 9.30 -22.87
N LYS A 109 -9.44 9.95 -23.70
CA LYS A 109 -9.42 9.78 -25.16
C LYS A 109 -8.06 10.06 -25.82
N ASP A 110 -7.36 11.08 -25.35
CA ASP A 110 -6.07 11.47 -25.94
C ASP A 110 -4.97 10.43 -25.65
N GLU A 111 -5.07 9.76 -24.51
CA GLU A 111 -4.21 8.65 -24.13
C GLU A 111 -4.51 7.41 -24.97
N MET A 112 -5.79 7.11 -25.22
CA MET A 112 -6.19 6.03 -26.13
C MET A 112 -5.59 6.19 -27.54
N GLU A 113 -5.68 7.40 -28.12
CA GLU A 113 -5.14 7.67 -29.46
C GLU A 113 -3.61 7.62 -29.52
N ARG A 114 -2.92 7.95 -28.43
CA ARG A 114 -1.47 7.80 -28.33
C ARG A 114 -1.07 6.32 -28.31
N VAL A 115 -1.72 5.52 -27.47
CA VAL A 115 -1.44 4.09 -27.31
C VAL A 115 -1.76 3.34 -28.60
N LYS A 116 -2.94 3.60 -29.18
CA LYS A 116 -3.37 3.02 -30.44
C LYS A 116 -2.36 3.25 -31.55
N ARG A 117 -1.80 4.47 -31.67
CA ARG A 117 -0.70 4.74 -32.62
C ARG A 117 0.58 3.98 -32.27
N GLY A 118 0.96 3.90 -31.00
CA GLY A 118 2.16 3.18 -30.56
C GLY A 118 2.12 1.70 -30.92
N ILE A 119 1.02 1.02 -30.61
CA ILE A 119 0.83 -0.41 -30.93
C ILE A 119 0.81 -0.63 -32.44
N ARG A 120 0.06 0.18 -33.20
CA ARG A 120 -0.06 0.02 -34.66
C ARG A 120 1.28 0.15 -35.39
N GLN A 121 2.26 0.87 -34.82
CA GLN A 121 3.62 0.96 -35.39
C GLN A 121 4.44 -0.33 -35.24
N LEU A 122 4.06 -1.22 -34.33
CA LEU A 122 4.74 -2.50 -34.09
C LEU A 122 4.25 -3.61 -35.02
N ILE A 123 3.08 -3.41 -35.65
CA ILE A 123 2.42 -4.41 -36.48
C ILE A 123 2.86 -4.23 -37.93
N PRO A 124 3.57 -5.19 -38.55
CA PRO A 124 3.95 -5.15 -39.95
C PRO A 124 2.73 -5.18 -40.87
N ALA A 125 2.81 -4.44 -41.99
CA ALA A 125 1.70 -4.32 -42.95
C ALA A 125 1.39 -5.61 -43.72
N GLU A 126 2.26 -6.62 -43.69
CA GLU A 126 2.13 -7.86 -44.46
C GLU A 126 1.40 -8.99 -43.72
N GLU A 127 0.94 -8.74 -42.49
CA GLU A 127 0.23 -9.73 -41.69
C GLU A 127 -1.30 -9.69 -41.84
N ARG A 128 -1.97 -10.76 -41.41
CA ARG A 128 -3.45 -10.84 -41.37
C ARG A 128 -4.08 -9.82 -40.42
N VAL A 129 -3.26 -9.19 -39.57
CA VAL A 129 -3.65 -8.19 -38.58
C VAL A 129 -3.92 -6.85 -39.28
N ARG A 130 -5.15 -6.36 -39.16
CA ARG A 130 -5.57 -5.06 -39.66
C ARG A 130 -5.43 -4.00 -38.59
N THR A 131 -4.90 -2.85 -38.98
CA THR A 131 -4.70 -1.67 -38.13
C THR A 131 -5.52 -0.47 -38.61
N ASP A 132 -6.52 -0.69 -39.47
CA ASP A 132 -7.51 0.30 -39.87
C ASP A 132 -8.65 0.40 -38.83
N ASP A 133 -9.61 1.29 -39.09
CA ASP A 133 -10.81 1.49 -38.25
C ASP A 133 -12.10 0.96 -38.95
N ASP A 134 -11.94 -0.01 -39.85
CA ASP A 134 -13.03 -0.60 -40.64
C ASP A 134 -13.71 -1.79 -39.96
N ILE A 135 -13.33 -2.12 -38.71
CA ILE A 135 -14.05 -3.10 -37.91
C ILE A 135 -15.54 -2.70 -37.78
N ARG A 136 -16.44 -3.67 -38.00
CA ARG A 136 -17.90 -3.48 -37.88
C ARG A 136 -18.50 -4.62 -37.07
N LEU A 137 -18.87 -4.33 -35.84
CA LEU A 137 -19.54 -5.23 -34.91
C LEU A 137 -21.06 -5.12 -35.01
N GLY A 138 -21.60 -3.92 -35.28
CA GLY A 138 -23.04 -3.70 -35.43
C GLY A 138 -23.48 -2.27 -35.13
N GLU A 139 -24.79 -2.09 -34.89
CA GLU A 139 -25.40 -0.76 -34.77
C GLU A 139 -25.79 -0.39 -33.34
N SER A 140 -25.77 -1.33 -32.38
CA SER A 140 -26.00 -0.96 -30.98
C SER A 140 -24.90 -0.04 -30.47
N LYS A 141 -25.27 0.78 -29.49
CA LYS A 141 -24.31 1.65 -28.78
C LYS A 141 -23.08 0.87 -28.30
N ARG A 142 -23.29 -0.34 -27.77
CA ARG A 142 -22.23 -1.18 -27.22
C ARG A 142 -21.29 -1.72 -28.30
N ALA A 143 -21.82 -2.06 -29.48
CA ALA A 143 -20.99 -2.43 -30.63
C ALA A 143 -20.09 -1.26 -31.05
N LYS A 144 -20.64 -0.05 -31.19
CA LYS A 144 -19.85 1.16 -31.52
C LYS A 144 -18.80 1.49 -30.46
N ASP A 145 -19.11 1.29 -29.18
CA ASP A 145 -18.16 1.51 -28.09
C ASP A 145 -16.98 0.51 -28.14
N TYR A 146 -17.24 -0.76 -28.47
CA TYR A 146 -16.18 -1.73 -28.70
C TYR A 146 -15.39 -1.48 -29.98
N GLU A 147 -16.03 -1.09 -31.09
CA GLU A 147 -15.32 -0.72 -32.32
C GLU A 147 -14.28 0.38 -32.07
N ARG A 148 -14.63 1.38 -31.24
CA ARG A 148 -13.73 2.48 -30.87
C ARG A 148 -12.57 2.03 -29.99
N SER A 149 -12.74 0.97 -29.21
CA SER A 149 -11.72 0.47 -28.30
C SER A 149 -10.70 -0.46 -28.95
N VAL A 150 -10.94 -0.86 -30.21
CA VAL A 150 -10.06 -1.74 -30.96
C VAL A 150 -8.86 -0.97 -31.50
N VAL A 151 -7.68 -1.53 -31.23
CA VAL A 151 -6.41 -1.04 -31.74
C VAL A 151 -6.05 -1.76 -33.03
N ALA A 152 -6.11 -3.09 -33.03
CA ALA A 152 -5.85 -3.93 -34.19
C ALA A 152 -6.73 -5.19 -34.13
N TYR A 153 -7.01 -5.79 -35.28
CA TYR A 153 -7.90 -6.94 -35.36
C TYR A 153 -7.61 -7.89 -36.51
N ILE A 154 -8.00 -9.16 -36.33
CA ILE A 154 -8.15 -10.15 -37.41
C ILE A 154 -9.64 -10.47 -37.51
N ALA A 155 -10.20 -10.41 -38.71
CA ALA A 155 -11.60 -10.69 -38.97
C ALA A 155 -11.80 -12.10 -39.57
N TYR A 156 -12.74 -12.85 -39.00
CA TYR A 156 -13.20 -14.14 -39.51
C TYR A 156 -14.67 -14.06 -39.88
N SER A 157 -15.04 -14.73 -40.96
CA SER A 157 -16.45 -14.83 -41.37
C SER A 157 -17.02 -16.19 -40.98
N PHE A 158 -18.34 -16.28 -40.83
CA PHE A 158 -19.02 -17.55 -40.57
C PHE A 158 -18.72 -18.63 -41.63
N ASP A 159 -18.67 -18.21 -42.89
CA ASP A 159 -18.50 -19.10 -44.04
C ASP A 159 -17.03 -19.51 -44.26
N ASP A 160 -16.09 -18.72 -43.73
CA ASP A 160 -14.64 -18.91 -43.88
C ASP A 160 -13.93 -18.76 -42.52
N LEU A 161 -14.35 -19.57 -41.55
CA LEU A 161 -13.68 -19.67 -40.26
C LEU A 161 -12.44 -20.57 -40.42
N PRO A 162 -11.24 -20.14 -40.01
CA PRO A 162 -10.02 -20.90 -40.28
C PRO A 162 -9.87 -22.12 -39.35
N SER A 163 -8.91 -23.00 -39.63
CA SER A 163 -8.64 -24.18 -38.81
C SER A 163 -8.11 -23.83 -37.42
N ASP A 164 -8.13 -24.79 -36.48
CA ASP A 164 -7.61 -24.61 -35.13
C ASP A 164 -6.14 -24.17 -35.12
N GLU A 165 -5.31 -24.72 -36.01
CA GLU A 165 -3.90 -24.34 -36.11
C GLU A 165 -3.74 -22.87 -36.48
N GLN A 166 -4.58 -22.38 -37.40
CA GLN A 166 -4.54 -20.97 -37.81
C GLN A 166 -5.13 -20.06 -36.73
N LEU A 167 -6.23 -20.44 -36.06
CA LEU A 167 -6.79 -19.68 -34.94
C LEU A 167 -5.79 -19.54 -33.78
N ALA A 168 -5.05 -20.61 -33.48
CA ALA A 168 -4.00 -20.59 -32.47
C ALA A 168 -2.82 -19.70 -32.88
N ARG A 169 -2.35 -19.80 -34.13
CA ARG A 169 -1.29 -18.92 -34.66
C ARG A 169 -1.69 -17.45 -34.64
N ASP A 170 -2.90 -17.13 -35.09
CA ASP A 170 -3.41 -15.77 -35.09
C ASP A 170 -3.47 -15.19 -33.66
N LEU A 171 -3.85 -16.01 -32.67
CA LEU A 171 -3.85 -15.62 -31.26
C LEU A 171 -2.43 -15.41 -30.71
N GLU A 172 -1.51 -16.33 -31.01
CA GLU A 172 -0.10 -16.25 -30.62
C GLU A 172 0.54 -14.96 -31.17
N THR A 173 0.35 -14.68 -32.46
CA THR A 173 0.80 -13.44 -33.12
C THR A 173 0.25 -12.19 -32.43
N MET A 174 -1.05 -12.17 -32.11
CA MET A 174 -1.65 -11.02 -31.42
C MET A 174 -1.13 -10.85 -29.98
N ILE A 175 -0.84 -11.94 -29.29
CA ILE A 175 -0.21 -11.93 -27.96
C ILE A 175 1.23 -11.40 -28.06
N ASP A 176 1.97 -11.77 -29.09
CA ASP A 176 3.35 -11.31 -29.27
C ASP A 176 3.43 -9.80 -29.53
N TYR A 177 2.53 -9.23 -30.34
CA TYR A 177 2.44 -7.77 -30.49
C TYR A 177 2.07 -7.07 -29.19
N TYR A 178 1.13 -7.65 -28.47
CA TYR A 178 0.73 -7.16 -27.17
C TYR A 178 1.91 -7.17 -26.18
N ARG A 179 2.68 -8.27 -26.08
CA ARG A 179 3.86 -8.38 -25.23
C ARG A 179 4.94 -7.37 -25.62
N GLN A 180 5.28 -7.28 -26.91
CA GLN A 180 6.28 -6.33 -27.39
C GLN A 180 5.89 -4.88 -27.08
N TYR A 181 4.60 -4.54 -27.14
CA TYR A 181 4.13 -3.21 -26.76
C TYR A 181 4.26 -2.96 -25.26
N VAL A 182 3.83 -3.92 -24.44
CA VAL A 182 3.94 -3.85 -22.98
C VAL A 182 5.40 -3.69 -22.58
N GLU A 183 6.31 -4.51 -23.11
CA GLU A 183 7.76 -4.47 -22.85
C GLU A 183 8.44 -3.15 -23.25
N ARG A 184 7.94 -2.46 -24.29
CA ARG A 184 8.54 -1.21 -24.81
C ARG A 184 7.98 0.06 -24.17
N THR A 185 6.74 0.02 -23.69
CA THR A 185 5.99 1.23 -23.33
C THR A 185 5.76 1.34 -21.83
N GLU A 186 5.59 0.21 -21.16
CA GLU A 186 5.90 0.09 -19.74
C GLU A 186 7.39 -0.24 -19.72
N PRO A 187 8.27 0.49 -19.01
CA PRO A 187 9.53 -0.13 -18.63
C PRO A 187 9.14 -1.40 -17.88
N MET A 188 9.31 -2.56 -18.49
CA MET A 188 9.68 -3.74 -17.73
C MET A 188 11.03 -3.40 -17.10
N ALA A 189 10.96 -2.67 -15.99
CA ALA A 189 11.82 -3.02 -14.88
C ALA A 189 11.71 -4.56 -14.79
N PRO A 190 12.84 -5.30 -14.80
CA PRO A 190 12.79 -6.73 -14.53
C PRO A 190 11.85 -6.90 -13.34
N PRO A 191 10.83 -7.80 -13.38
CA PRO A 191 9.69 -7.78 -12.47
C PRO A 191 10.24 -7.40 -11.12
N GLU A 192 9.99 -6.15 -10.68
CA GLU A 192 10.60 -5.66 -9.45
C GLU A 192 10.18 -6.71 -8.46
N GLN A 193 11.17 -7.45 -7.95
CA GLN A 193 10.97 -8.68 -7.21
C GLN A 193 9.88 -8.35 -6.19
N VAL A 194 8.65 -8.87 -6.36
CA VAL A 194 7.51 -8.37 -5.59
C VAL A 194 7.78 -8.77 -4.16
N PHE A 195 8.36 -7.84 -3.41
CA PHE A 195 8.84 -8.11 -2.07
C PHE A 195 7.64 -8.41 -1.22
N SER A 196 7.51 -9.67 -0.79
CA SER A 196 6.62 -9.93 0.33
C SER A 196 7.10 -9.09 1.52
N TYR A 197 6.19 -8.68 2.40
CA TYR A 197 6.58 -7.91 3.58
C TYR A 197 7.62 -8.66 4.42
N ARG A 198 7.54 -9.99 4.43
CA ARG A 198 8.51 -10.86 5.11
C ARG A 198 9.90 -10.73 4.52
N GLU A 199 10.04 -10.85 3.21
CA GLU A 199 11.33 -10.72 2.52
C GLU A 199 11.90 -9.31 2.71
N ALA A 200 11.06 -8.28 2.65
CA ALA A 200 11.49 -6.91 2.88
C ALA A 200 12.04 -6.72 4.28
N VAL A 201 11.33 -7.17 5.31
CA VAL A 201 11.78 -7.09 6.71
C VAL A 201 13.03 -7.93 6.95
N GLU A 202 13.13 -9.11 6.33
CA GLU A 202 14.32 -9.98 6.40
C GLU A 202 15.54 -9.31 5.77
N HIS A 203 15.36 -8.68 4.62
CA HIS A 203 16.39 -7.90 3.94
C HIS A 203 16.83 -6.69 4.77
N ILE A 204 15.89 -5.85 5.19
CA ILE A 204 16.17 -4.65 6.02
C ILE A 204 16.92 -5.04 7.29
N HIS A 205 16.47 -6.09 7.99
CA HIS A 205 17.14 -6.58 9.20
C HIS A 205 18.57 -7.06 8.92
N SER A 206 18.76 -7.83 7.85
CA SER A 206 20.09 -8.33 7.46
C SER A 206 21.02 -7.18 7.07
N TYR A 207 20.50 -6.19 6.35
CA TYR A 207 21.22 -4.98 5.96
C TYR A 207 21.69 -4.18 7.17
N ILE A 208 20.80 -3.91 8.13
CA ILE A 208 21.12 -3.18 9.36
C ILE A 208 22.15 -3.96 10.20
N SER A 209 21.97 -5.28 10.31
CA SER A 209 22.89 -6.16 11.06
C SER A 209 24.30 -6.13 10.46
N ALA A 210 24.42 -6.11 9.13
CA ALA A 210 25.71 -6.02 8.43
C ALA A 210 26.42 -4.66 8.63
N LYS A 211 25.71 -3.62 9.06
CA LYS A 211 26.30 -2.32 9.44
C LYS A 211 26.76 -2.28 10.90
N GLY A 212 26.59 -3.36 11.66
CA GLY A 212 27.06 -3.52 13.03
C GLY A 212 26.13 -3.02 14.12
N PHE A 213 24.85 -2.78 13.79
CA PHE A 213 23.84 -2.36 14.75
C PHE A 213 22.92 -3.52 15.11
N TYR A 214 22.73 -3.76 16.41
CA TYR A 214 21.82 -4.78 16.89
C TYR A 214 20.40 -4.22 16.99
N TYR A 215 19.53 -4.69 16.11
CA TYR A 215 18.08 -4.57 16.25
C TYR A 215 17.45 -5.94 16.05
N THR A 216 16.46 -6.27 16.85
CA THR A 216 15.72 -7.51 16.66
C THR A 216 14.87 -7.43 15.39
N LYS A 217 14.65 -8.57 14.74
CA LYS A 217 13.74 -8.66 13.59
C LYS A 217 12.34 -8.12 13.89
N GLU A 218 11.87 -8.28 15.13
CA GLU A 218 10.59 -7.74 15.60
C GLU A 218 10.60 -6.19 15.67
N GLU A 219 11.70 -5.56 16.08
CA GLU A 219 11.82 -4.09 16.08
C GLU A 219 11.82 -3.53 14.64
N VAL A 220 12.51 -4.21 13.71
CA VAL A 220 12.51 -3.86 12.29
C VAL A 220 11.10 -4.04 11.69
N ALA A 221 10.45 -5.17 11.98
CA ALA A 221 9.06 -5.42 11.57
C ALA A 221 8.11 -4.35 12.11
N ASN A 222 8.28 -3.96 13.38
CA ASN A 222 7.47 -2.93 14.01
C ASN A 222 7.64 -1.57 13.31
N LEU A 223 8.87 -1.15 13.02
CA LEU A 223 9.13 0.09 12.28
C LEU A 223 8.49 0.06 10.88
N PHE A 224 8.67 -1.04 10.15
CA PHE A 224 8.07 -1.25 8.83
C PHE A 224 6.54 -1.13 8.87
N LEU A 225 5.89 -1.89 9.77
CA LEU A 225 4.43 -1.89 9.93
C LEU A 225 3.90 -0.52 10.36
N SER A 226 4.65 0.21 11.18
CA SER A 226 4.28 1.55 11.63
C SER A 226 4.34 2.57 10.49
N LEU A 227 5.36 2.54 9.64
CA LEU A 227 5.45 3.39 8.45
C LEU A 227 4.33 3.08 7.45
N LYS A 228 4.04 1.79 7.23
CA LYS A 228 2.98 1.34 6.31
C LYS A 228 1.57 1.68 6.80
N THR A 229 1.35 1.58 8.11
CA THR A 229 0.08 1.97 8.75
C THR A 229 -0.13 3.48 8.69
N LYS A 230 0.92 4.26 8.94
CA LYS A 230 0.84 5.71 8.95
C LYS A 230 2.18 6.34 8.58
N PRO A 231 2.22 7.31 7.64
CA PRO A 231 3.46 7.95 7.18
C PRO A 231 4.00 8.99 8.18
N PHE A 232 3.73 8.80 9.47
CA PHE A 232 4.30 9.61 10.55
C PHE A 232 4.61 8.73 11.77
N VAL A 233 5.89 8.60 12.08
CA VAL A 233 6.41 7.80 13.19
C VAL A 233 7.29 8.68 14.08
N ILE A 234 7.19 8.51 15.39
CA ILE A 234 8.07 9.15 16.38
C ILE A 234 8.93 8.05 17.01
N LEU A 235 10.25 8.21 16.95
CA LEU A 235 11.20 7.33 17.61
C LEU A 235 11.72 8.03 18.86
N SER A 236 11.43 7.46 20.02
CA SER A 236 11.89 7.98 21.32
C SER A 236 12.88 7.03 21.97
N GLY A 237 13.74 7.56 22.82
CA GLY A 237 14.68 6.76 23.61
C GLY A 237 15.88 7.57 24.06
N ILE A 238 16.77 6.91 24.79
CA ILE A 238 18.01 7.50 25.32
C ILE A 238 18.88 8.03 24.18
N SER A 239 19.67 9.07 24.44
CA SER A 239 20.65 9.54 23.46
C SER A 239 21.64 8.43 23.06
N GLY A 240 22.03 8.39 21.78
CA GLY A 240 23.00 7.39 21.29
C GLY A 240 22.45 5.97 21.02
N THR A 241 21.13 5.72 21.13
CA THR A 241 20.53 4.39 20.85
C THR A 241 20.33 4.08 19.36
N GLY A 242 20.85 4.92 18.46
CA GLY A 242 20.81 4.70 17.01
C GLY A 242 19.48 5.03 16.31
N LYS A 243 18.57 5.79 16.94
CA LYS A 243 17.24 6.16 16.40
C LYS A 243 17.29 6.75 14.98
N THR A 244 18.16 7.73 14.76
CA THR A 244 18.34 8.36 13.43
C THR A 244 18.90 7.34 12.43
N LYS A 245 19.78 6.47 12.91
CA LYS A 245 20.48 5.54 12.05
C LYS A 245 19.66 4.34 11.61
N ILE A 246 18.80 3.77 12.46
CA ILE A 246 17.89 2.68 12.03
C ILE A 246 17.00 3.14 10.86
N VAL A 247 16.55 4.40 10.85
CA VAL A 247 15.79 4.96 9.73
C VAL A 247 16.68 5.15 8.50
N GLN A 248 17.89 5.69 8.69
CA GLN A 248 18.86 5.85 7.60
C GLN A 248 19.16 4.52 6.91
N TRP A 249 19.44 3.46 7.66
CA TRP A 249 19.75 2.15 7.08
C TRP A 249 18.52 1.44 6.53
N LEU A 250 17.34 1.64 7.11
CA LEU A 250 16.10 1.16 6.48
C LEU A 250 15.94 1.79 5.10
N ALA A 251 16.06 3.12 5.01
CA ALA A 251 15.98 3.85 3.74
C ALA A 251 17.06 3.40 2.75
N GLU A 252 18.33 3.35 3.20
CA GLU A 252 19.47 2.93 2.37
C GLU A 252 19.28 1.49 1.88
N SER A 253 18.78 0.58 2.72
CA SER A 253 18.54 -0.82 2.36
C SER A 253 17.53 -0.99 1.24
N VAL A 254 16.59 -0.05 1.10
CA VAL A 254 15.56 -0.01 0.05
C VAL A 254 15.89 0.97 -1.08
N GLY A 255 17.15 1.42 -1.13
CA GLY A 255 17.69 2.28 -2.18
C GLY A 255 17.45 3.78 -2.01
N ALA A 256 16.79 4.23 -0.94
CA ALA A 256 16.59 5.64 -0.66
C ALA A 256 17.80 6.21 0.11
N THR A 257 18.51 7.18 -0.48
CA THR A 257 19.76 7.73 0.08
C THR A 257 19.76 9.26 0.05
N GLU A 258 20.70 9.88 0.75
CA GLU A 258 20.92 11.33 0.67
C GLU A 258 21.36 11.74 -0.74
N ASP A 259 22.25 10.96 -1.36
CA ASP A 259 22.80 11.24 -2.69
C ASP A 259 21.74 11.32 -3.79
N ASN A 260 20.66 10.52 -3.67
CA ASN A 260 19.55 10.54 -4.62
C ASN A 260 18.34 11.36 -4.14
N GLY A 261 18.48 12.09 -3.02
CA GLY A 261 17.45 12.96 -2.46
C GLY A 261 16.24 12.23 -1.85
N ARG A 262 16.24 10.89 -1.80
CA ARG A 262 15.12 10.10 -1.24
C ARG A 262 15.21 9.89 0.27
N PHE A 263 16.34 10.20 0.89
CA PHE A 263 16.47 10.31 2.34
C PHE A 263 16.91 11.73 2.70
N ALA A 264 16.21 12.38 3.63
CA ALA A 264 16.54 13.71 4.12
C ALA A 264 16.59 13.72 5.65
N LEU A 265 17.73 14.12 6.20
CA LEU A 265 17.89 14.40 7.62
C LEU A 265 17.77 15.91 7.87
N ILE A 266 16.74 16.33 8.59
CA ILE A 266 16.41 17.73 8.87
C ILE A 266 16.52 17.95 10.38
N PRO A 267 17.61 18.58 10.87
CA PRO A 267 17.74 18.95 12.27
C PRO A 267 16.76 20.06 12.65
N VAL A 268 15.91 19.82 13.64
CA VAL A 268 14.99 20.83 14.15
C VAL A 268 15.75 21.83 15.01
N ARG A 269 15.39 23.11 14.90
CA ARG A 269 16.00 24.19 15.69
C ARG A 269 15.01 24.75 16.71
N PRO A 270 15.48 25.20 17.89
CA PRO A 270 14.60 25.68 18.95
C PRO A 270 13.84 26.97 18.60
N ASP A 271 14.30 27.72 17.60
CA ASP A 271 13.67 28.95 17.11
C ASP A 271 12.57 28.72 16.08
N TRP A 272 12.26 27.47 15.73
CA TRP A 272 11.14 27.14 14.84
C TRP A 272 9.79 27.43 15.51
N ASN A 273 9.14 28.50 15.06
CA ASN A 273 7.87 28.99 15.63
C ASN A 273 6.67 28.79 14.71
N ASP A 274 6.89 28.51 13.42
CA ASP A 274 5.87 28.25 12.42
C ASP A 274 6.44 27.36 11.29
N GLY A 275 5.63 27.07 10.27
CA GLY A 275 6.01 26.15 9.18
C GLY A 275 7.05 26.69 8.19
N SER A 276 7.47 27.95 8.30
CA SER A 276 8.30 28.63 7.29
C SER A 276 9.68 27.99 7.13
N ASP A 277 10.32 27.58 8.21
CA ASP A 277 11.65 26.94 8.16
C ASP A 277 11.59 25.54 7.56
N LEU A 278 10.45 24.86 7.66
CA LEU A 278 10.28 23.48 7.21
C LEU A 278 9.70 23.40 5.78
N LEU A 279 8.65 24.17 5.51
CA LEU A 279 7.91 24.19 4.25
C LEU A 279 8.36 25.33 3.33
N GLY A 280 8.95 26.40 3.85
CA GLY A 280 9.39 27.56 3.07
C GLY A 280 8.52 28.79 3.25
N TYR A 281 8.98 29.90 2.68
CA TYR A 281 8.32 31.21 2.78
C TYR A 281 8.40 31.96 1.44
N VAL A 282 7.60 33.01 1.29
CA VAL A 282 7.68 33.93 0.15
C VAL A 282 8.56 35.11 0.56
N ASP A 283 9.62 35.38 -0.20
CA ASP A 283 10.52 36.48 0.08
C ASP A 283 9.90 37.85 -0.28
N ILE A 284 10.63 38.93 0.02
CA ILE A 284 10.18 40.31 -0.26
C ILE A 284 9.98 40.62 -1.76
N LYS A 285 10.51 39.78 -2.66
CA LYS A 285 10.33 39.91 -4.12
C LYS A 285 9.12 39.13 -4.62
N GLY A 286 8.43 38.40 -3.74
CA GLY A 286 7.32 37.53 -4.11
C GLY A 286 7.77 36.16 -4.61
N GLU A 287 9.04 35.79 -4.44
CA GLU A 287 9.54 34.48 -4.84
C GLU A 287 9.43 33.49 -3.68
N PHE A 288 8.84 32.32 -3.94
CA PHE A 288 8.82 31.23 -2.98
C PHE A 288 10.21 30.63 -2.80
N LYS A 289 10.66 30.54 -1.56
CA LYS A 289 11.87 29.84 -1.13
C LYS A 289 11.45 28.56 -0.42
N PRO A 290 11.52 27.39 -1.08
CA PRO A 290 11.09 26.13 -0.49
C PRO A 290 11.97 25.75 0.69
N GLY A 291 11.34 25.30 1.77
CA GLY A 291 12.02 24.68 2.90
C GLY A 291 12.50 23.26 2.58
N PRO A 292 13.28 22.62 3.47
CA PRO A 292 13.85 21.31 3.25
C PRO A 292 12.80 20.22 3.02
N LEU A 293 11.66 20.25 3.74
CA LEU A 293 10.58 19.28 3.50
C LEU A 293 9.83 19.58 2.19
N ALA A 294 9.63 20.84 1.84
CA ALA A 294 8.97 21.19 0.58
C ALA A 294 9.81 20.74 -0.63
N ASN A 295 11.14 20.84 -0.57
CA ASN A 295 12.01 20.30 -1.62
C ASN A 295 11.80 18.79 -1.81
N VAL A 296 11.78 18.02 -0.71
CA VAL A 296 11.52 16.57 -0.78
C VAL A 296 10.13 16.28 -1.35
N ILE A 297 9.11 17.02 -0.93
CA ILE A 297 7.73 16.84 -1.42
C ILE A 297 7.63 17.12 -2.92
N ILE A 298 8.28 18.19 -3.41
CA ILE A 298 8.30 18.55 -4.83
C ILE A 298 8.94 17.42 -5.66
N GLU A 299 10.07 16.87 -5.22
CA GLU A 299 10.72 15.74 -5.90
C GLU A 299 9.88 14.46 -5.83
N ALA A 300 9.25 14.19 -4.67
CA ALA A 300 8.41 13.02 -4.48
C ALA A 300 7.15 13.02 -5.35
N GLU A 301 6.57 14.19 -5.64
CA GLU A 301 5.45 14.32 -6.61
C GLU A 301 5.86 13.94 -8.04
N ASN A 302 7.12 14.17 -8.42
CA ASN A 302 7.64 13.82 -9.75
C ASN A 302 8.00 12.33 -9.87
N HIS A 303 8.15 11.63 -8.74
CA HIS A 303 8.56 10.22 -8.66
C HIS A 303 7.65 9.42 -7.70
N PRO A 304 6.35 9.30 -8.02
CA PRO A 304 5.36 8.66 -7.14
C PRO A 304 5.59 7.15 -6.93
N ASP A 305 6.40 6.53 -7.80
CA ASP A 305 6.83 5.14 -7.77
C ASP A 305 7.92 4.86 -6.72
N LYS A 306 8.51 5.89 -6.11
CA LYS A 306 9.65 5.73 -5.18
C LYS A 306 9.31 6.21 -3.78
N PRO A 307 9.71 5.48 -2.71
CA PRO A 307 9.54 5.95 -1.35
C PRO A 307 10.57 7.04 -0.99
N TYR A 308 10.14 8.03 -0.22
CA TYR A 308 10.94 9.12 0.32
C TYR A 308 10.83 9.13 1.85
N PHE A 309 11.97 9.21 2.53
CA PHE A 309 12.06 9.19 3.99
C PHE A 309 12.63 10.49 4.50
N VAL A 310 11.90 11.17 5.38
CA VAL A 310 12.32 12.43 6.00
C VAL A 310 12.45 12.22 7.51
N VAL A 311 13.64 12.44 8.04
CA VAL A 311 13.90 12.42 9.47
C VAL A 311 13.93 13.85 10.01
N LEU A 312 13.02 14.18 10.91
CA LEU A 312 13.05 15.39 11.72
C LEU A 312 13.83 15.07 13.00
N ASP A 313 15.11 15.43 13.02
CA ASP A 313 16.01 15.09 14.13
C ASP A 313 15.79 16.01 15.32
N GLU A 314 15.68 15.41 16.51
CA GLU A 314 15.35 16.11 17.76
C GLU A 314 14.08 16.96 17.64
N MET A 315 13.03 16.32 17.11
CA MET A 315 11.76 16.95 16.73
C MET A 315 11.14 17.79 17.85
N ASN A 316 11.40 17.43 19.11
CA ASN A 316 10.87 18.07 20.32
C ASN A 316 11.71 19.27 20.83
N LEU A 317 12.75 19.70 20.12
CA LEU A 317 13.48 20.94 20.43
C LEU A 317 12.62 22.19 20.26
N ALA A 318 11.63 22.14 19.37
CA ALA A 318 10.61 23.15 19.19
C ALA A 318 9.21 22.54 19.40
N ARG A 319 8.20 23.40 19.60
CA ARG A 319 6.80 22.96 19.73
C ARG A 319 6.31 22.40 18.39
N VAL A 320 6.24 21.07 18.29
CA VAL A 320 5.86 20.36 17.07
C VAL A 320 4.52 20.82 16.50
N GLU A 321 3.54 21.11 17.36
CA GLU A 321 2.25 21.62 16.91
C GLU A 321 2.29 22.99 16.22
N HIS A 322 3.39 23.74 16.31
CA HIS A 322 3.54 25.03 15.66
C HIS A 322 4.11 24.88 14.25
N TYR A 323 5.32 24.34 14.12
CA TYR A 323 6.00 24.27 12.82
C TYR A 323 5.50 23.12 11.94
N PHE A 324 4.87 22.10 12.53
CA PHE A 324 4.38 20.92 11.82
C PHE A 324 2.85 20.90 11.67
N SER A 325 2.16 22.00 12.00
CA SER A 325 0.68 22.06 12.03
C SER A 325 0.02 21.69 10.71
N ASP A 326 0.54 22.22 9.60
CA ASP A 326 -0.06 22.07 8.28
C ASP A 326 0.07 20.64 7.78
N VAL A 327 1.25 20.03 7.98
CA VAL A 327 1.49 18.62 7.65
C VAL A 327 0.57 17.71 8.46
N LEU A 328 0.45 17.95 9.78
CA LEU A 328 -0.46 17.21 10.65
C LEU A 328 -1.93 17.33 10.24
N SER A 329 -2.34 18.49 9.72
CA SER A 329 -3.70 18.74 9.20
C SER A 329 -3.93 17.98 7.89
N VAL A 330 -3.01 18.09 6.94
CA VAL A 330 -3.10 17.44 5.63
C VAL A 330 -3.10 15.92 5.74
N MET A 331 -2.30 15.34 6.64
CA MET A 331 -2.29 13.90 6.88
C MET A 331 -3.65 13.32 7.30
N GLU A 332 -4.52 14.11 7.92
CA GLU A 332 -5.88 13.71 8.33
C GLU A 332 -6.90 13.80 7.20
N SER A 333 -6.61 14.59 6.17
CA SER A 333 -7.50 14.80 5.04
C SER A 333 -7.40 13.72 3.96
N ARG A 334 -6.51 12.73 4.16
CA ARG A 334 -6.27 11.66 3.19
C ARG A 334 -7.55 10.88 2.91
N ARG A 335 -7.85 10.70 1.62
CA ARG A 335 -9.04 10.00 1.14
C ARG A 335 -8.75 9.26 -0.16
N TRP A 336 -9.62 8.31 -0.47
CA TRP A 336 -9.65 7.66 -1.78
C TRP A 336 -10.33 8.56 -2.81
N GLU A 337 -9.68 8.78 -3.94
CA GLU A 337 -10.23 9.45 -5.12
C GLU A 337 -9.71 8.73 -6.37
N ASN A 338 -10.61 8.22 -7.21
CA ASN A 338 -10.28 7.47 -8.43
C ASN A 338 -9.23 6.35 -8.22
N GLY A 339 -9.35 5.60 -7.12
CA GLY A 339 -8.44 4.49 -6.79
C GLY A 339 -7.07 4.90 -6.26
N ARG A 340 -6.82 6.20 -6.04
CA ARG A 340 -5.57 6.74 -5.49
C ARG A 340 -5.82 7.47 -4.18
N ILE A 341 -4.78 7.54 -3.35
CA ILE A 341 -4.80 8.32 -2.11
C ILE A 341 -4.45 9.77 -2.46
N VAL A 342 -5.35 10.68 -2.13
CA VAL A 342 -5.16 12.13 -2.27
C VAL A 342 -5.32 12.80 -0.91
N SER A 343 -4.77 14.00 -0.74
CA SER A 343 -4.93 14.83 0.44
C SER A 343 -5.47 16.21 0.09
N SER A 344 -5.85 16.99 1.10
CA SER A 344 -5.97 18.44 0.96
C SER A 344 -4.64 19.05 0.53
N ARG A 345 -4.72 20.27 -0.02
CA ARG A 345 -3.56 21.08 -0.39
C ARG A 345 -2.71 21.37 0.85
N LEU A 346 -1.40 21.18 0.71
CA LEU A 346 -0.41 21.52 1.73
C LEU A 346 0.01 22.98 1.61
N LEU A 347 0.42 23.41 0.42
CA LEU A 347 0.70 24.81 0.11
C LEU A 347 -0.13 25.24 -1.10
N PRO A 348 -0.76 26.42 -1.07
CA PRO A 348 -1.64 26.85 -2.13
C PRO A 348 -0.86 27.44 -3.31
N ARG A 349 -1.48 27.45 -4.50
CA ARG A 349 -0.90 28.00 -5.74
C ARG A 349 -0.39 29.44 -5.61
N GLU A 350 -1.04 30.26 -4.80
CA GLU A 350 -0.64 31.64 -4.55
C GLU A 350 0.73 31.75 -3.86
N THR A 351 1.12 30.71 -3.12
CA THR A 351 2.41 30.64 -2.42
C THR A 351 3.49 30.07 -3.32
N VAL A 352 3.24 28.95 -4.01
CA VAL A 352 4.28 28.14 -4.68
C VAL A 352 4.22 28.23 -6.21
N GLY A 353 3.23 28.94 -6.79
CA GLY A 353 2.96 28.99 -8.23
C GLY A 353 2.18 27.78 -8.77
N ARG A 354 2.05 26.72 -7.97
CA ARG A 354 1.20 25.53 -8.16
C ARG A 354 0.66 25.05 -6.82
N ASP A 355 -0.46 24.32 -6.82
CA ASP A 355 -0.93 23.67 -5.60
C ASP A 355 0.03 22.51 -5.27
N LEU A 356 0.57 22.50 -4.06
CA LEU A 356 1.44 21.44 -3.55
C LEU A 356 0.64 20.53 -2.62
N PHE A 357 0.73 19.22 -2.82
CA PHE A 357 0.07 18.22 -1.98
C PHE A 357 1.10 17.43 -1.17
N LEU A 358 0.66 16.69 -0.14
CA LEU A 358 1.53 15.73 0.54
C LEU A 358 1.38 14.38 -0.18
N PRO A 359 2.37 13.94 -0.97
CA PRO A 359 2.24 12.73 -1.75
C PRO A 359 2.32 11.48 -0.85
N PRO A 360 1.65 10.38 -1.22
CA PRO A 360 1.52 9.19 -0.37
C PRO A 360 2.83 8.40 -0.19
N ASN A 361 3.88 8.76 -0.93
CA ASN A 361 5.21 8.16 -0.90
C ASN A 361 6.21 8.90 -0.01
N VAL A 362 5.78 9.91 0.74
CA VAL A 362 6.62 10.61 1.73
C VAL A 362 6.30 10.10 3.13
N TYR A 363 7.34 9.57 3.80
CA TYR A 363 7.29 9.05 5.16
C TYR A 363 8.09 9.96 6.07
N ILE A 364 7.46 10.48 7.12
CA ILE A 364 8.10 11.40 8.07
C ILE A 364 8.37 10.68 9.38
N ILE A 365 9.58 10.79 9.89
CA ILE A 365 10.03 10.18 11.13
C ILE A 365 10.60 11.29 12.03
N GLY A 366 10.05 11.46 13.23
CA GLY A 366 10.62 12.36 14.24
C GLY A 366 11.48 11.59 15.23
N THR A 367 12.71 12.03 15.52
CA THR A 367 13.50 11.46 16.62
C THR A 367 13.36 12.32 17.88
N VAL A 368 13.37 11.68 19.05
CA VAL A 368 13.16 12.34 20.35
C VAL A 368 14.13 11.76 21.37
N ASN A 369 14.85 12.64 22.06
CA ASN A 369 15.64 12.28 23.23
C ASN A 369 14.79 12.44 24.49
N MET A 370 14.58 11.34 25.22
CA MET A 370 13.75 11.31 26.43
C MET A 370 14.43 11.99 27.63
N ASP A 371 15.76 12.05 27.63
CA ASP A 371 16.57 12.42 28.81
C ASP A 371 16.67 13.95 28.99
N GLU A 372 16.37 14.72 27.94
CA GLU A 372 16.57 16.17 27.88
C GLU A 372 15.27 16.96 27.57
N THR A 373 14.10 16.29 27.60
CA THR A 373 12.86 16.79 26.98
C THR A 373 12.57 18.29 27.18
N THR A 374 12.70 19.06 26.11
CA THR A 374 12.52 20.52 26.08
C THR A 374 11.04 20.91 25.99
N HIS A 375 10.25 20.21 25.14
CA HIS A 375 8.82 20.40 25.00
C HIS A 375 8.04 19.06 24.94
N PRO A 376 7.01 18.86 25.79
CA PRO A 376 6.18 17.66 25.75
C PRO A 376 5.26 17.65 24.53
N PHE A 377 4.96 16.47 24.00
CA PHE A 377 4.03 16.32 22.88
C PHE A 377 2.58 16.54 23.29
N SER A 378 1.86 17.33 22.51
CA SER A 378 0.41 17.44 22.65
C SER A 378 -0.30 16.16 22.20
N LYS A 379 -1.49 15.89 22.76
CA LYS A 379 -2.35 14.78 22.31
C LYS A 379 -2.65 14.84 20.80
N LYS A 380 -2.73 16.05 20.21
CA LYS A 380 -2.84 16.26 18.75
C LYS A 380 -1.74 15.51 17.99
N VAL A 381 -0.50 15.65 18.42
CA VAL A 381 0.65 15.06 17.73
C VAL A 381 0.66 13.55 17.93
N LEU A 382 0.45 13.09 19.16
CA LEU A 382 0.46 11.66 19.49
C LEU A 382 -0.67 10.88 18.81
N ASP A 383 -1.85 11.47 18.64
CA ASP A 383 -2.97 10.87 17.89
C ASP A 383 -2.68 10.73 16.39
N ARG A 384 -1.67 11.46 15.89
CA ARG A 384 -1.27 11.47 14.49
C ARG A 384 -0.01 10.64 14.23
N ALA A 385 0.69 10.14 15.25
CA ALA A 385 1.93 9.39 15.10
C ALA A 385 1.83 7.93 15.61
N ASN A 386 2.66 7.05 15.07
CA ASN A 386 3.07 5.82 15.77
C ASN A 386 4.29 6.15 16.65
N THR A 387 4.30 5.80 17.93
CA THR A 387 5.43 6.10 18.83
C THR A 387 6.22 4.84 19.16
N ILE A 388 7.45 4.71 18.69
CA ILE A 388 8.33 3.56 18.95
C ILE A 388 9.42 3.97 19.93
N GLU A 389 9.54 3.23 21.03
CA GLU A 389 10.55 3.46 22.06
C GLU A 389 11.75 2.50 21.88
N PHE A 390 12.96 3.05 21.71
CA PHE A 390 14.23 2.34 21.61
C PHE A 390 15.10 2.57 22.86
N ASN A 391 14.95 1.70 23.84
CA ASN A 391 15.70 1.77 25.11
C ASN A 391 16.71 0.63 25.30
N ARG A 392 16.77 -0.34 24.38
CA ARG A 392 17.69 -1.47 24.51
C ARG A 392 19.01 -1.15 23.82
N VAL A 393 20.10 -1.18 24.59
CA VAL A 393 21.47 -1.07 24.08
C VAL A 393 22.18 -2.39 24.38
N ARG A 394 22.63 -3.08 23.32
CA ARG A 394 23.41 -4.33 23.42
C ARG A 394 24.82 -4.06 22.94
N LEU A 395 25.71 -3.72 23.88
CA LEU A 395 27.13 -3.43 23.60
C LEU A 395 27.96 -4.71 23.39
N ASP A 396 27.45 -5.85 23.86
CA ASP A 396 28.08 -7.17 23.79
C ASP A 396 27.88 -7.85 22.42
N HIS A 397 27.10 -7.25 21.52
CA HIS A 397 26.88 -7.79 20.18
C HIS A 397 28.07 -7.52 19.26
N LEU A 398 29.09 -8.38 19.33
CA LEU A 398 30.31 -8.27 18.50
C LEU A 398 30.33 -9.23 17.31
N ASP A 399 29.27 -10.02 17.11
CA ASP A 399 29.21 -11.04 16.05
C ASP A 399 29.34 -10.42 14.64
N PHE A 400 28.95 -9.15 14.48
CA PHE A 400 29.12 -8.41 13.23
C PHE A 400 30.59 -8.20 12.82
N LEU A 401 31.53 -8.25 13.78
CA LEU A 401 32.97 -8.13 13.52
C LEU A 401 33.57 -9.42 12.94
N ARG A 402 32.81 -10.52 12.92
CA ARG A 402 33.24 -11.83 12.39
C ARG A 402 32.68 -12.02 10.98
N ASP A 403 33.38 -11.50 9.98
CA ASP A 403 33.14 -11.74 8.55
C ASP A 403 31.66 -11.78 8.13
N VAL A 404 30.86 -10.78 8.57
CA VAL A 404 29.49 -10.66 8.08
C VAL A 404 29.54 -10.23 6.61
N PRO A 405 28.91 -10.97 5.68
CA PRO A 405 28.88 -10.59 4.28
C PRO A 405 28.21 -9.23 4.14
N THR A 406 28.80 -8.37 3.31
CA THR A 406 28.18 -7.10 2.91
C THR A 406 26.86 -7.37 2.21
N VAL A 407 25.77 -6.83 2.77
CA VAL A 407 24.44 -6.88 2.14
C VAL A 407 24.30 -5.64 1.27
N ALA A 408 24.09 -5.82 -0.04
CA ALA A 408 23.85 -4.71 -0.95
C ALA A 408 22.44 -4.14 -0.75
N PRO A 409 22.22 -2.82 -0.96
CA PRO A 409 20.88 -2.27 -1.06
C PRO A 409 20.04 -3.00 -2.11
N GLN A 410 18.75 -3.13 -1.84
CA GLN A 410 17.78 -3.66 -2.77
C GLN A 410 16.69 -2.62 -3.01
N PRO A 411 16.79 -1.85 -4.11
CA PRO A 411 15.76 -0.88 -4.45
C PRO A 411 14.39 -1.53 -4.50
N VAL A 412 13.43 -0.91 -3.81
CA VAL A 412 12.02 -1.31 -3.87
C VAL A 412 11.19 -0.10 -4.29
N GLY A 413 10.06 -0.37 -4.94
CA GLY A 413 9.08 0.65 -5.26
C GLY A 413 8.24 1.07 -4.05
N GLN A 414 7.46 2.12 -4.25
CA GLN A 414 6.57 2.70 -3.26
C GLN A 414 5.47 1.73 -2.80
N GLU A 415 5.06 0.78 -3.63
CA GLU A 415 4.02 -0.21 -3.35
C GLU A 415 4.27 -1.01 -2.07
N LEU A 416 5.54 -1.24 -1.72
CA LEU A 416 5.92 -1.93 -0.50
C LEU A 416 5.43 -1.19 0.75
N PHE A 417 5.60 0.13 0.79
CA PHE A 417 5.23 0.98 1.93
C PHE A 417 3.85 1.64 1.76
N ALA A 418 3.25 1.60 0.57
CA ALA A 418 1.98 2.23 0.30
C ALA A 418 0.86 1.71 1.22
N ALA A 419 0.06 2.64 1.72
CA ALA A 419 -1.12 2.31 2.51
C ALA A 419 -2.20 1.68 1.62
N ARG A 420 -2.73 0.53 2.04
CA ARG A 420 -3.88 -0.15 1.41
C ARG A 420 -5.21 0.15 2.11
N TYR A 421 -5.14 0.66 3.34
CA TYR A 421 -6.30 0.95 4.17
C TYR A 421 -6.27 2.41 4.65
N LEU A 422 -7.40 3.11 4.53
CA LEU A 422 -7.60 4.45 5.12
C LEU A 422 -8.75 4.46 6.12
N HIS A 423 -9.72 3.55 5.96
CA HIS A 423 -10.90 3.42 6.83
C HIS A 423 -11.10 1.99 7.31
N LEU A 424 -11.75 1.80 8.47
CA LEU A 424 -12.05 0.47 8.99
C LEU A 424 -12.76 -0.45 7.97
N LYS A 425 -13.66 0.09 7.15
CA LYS A 425 -14.37 -0.68 6.13
C LYS A 425 -13.43 -1.31 5.08
N ASP A 426 -12.28 -0.68 4.83
CA ASP A 426 -11.31 -1.15 3.83
C ASP A 426 -10.65 -2.44 4.33
N VAL A 427 -10.28 -2.49 5.62
CA VAL A 427 -9.72 -3.69 6.25
C VAL A 427 -10.80 -4.73 6.57
N TYR A 428 -11.99 -4.31 7.02
CA TYR A 428 -13.10 -5.22 7.33
C TYR A 428 -13.55 -6.04 6.12
N ALA A 429 -13.51 -5.45 4.92
CA ALA A 429 -13.83 -6.17 3.68
C ALA A 429 -12.87 -7.34 3.38
N ARG A 430 -11.67 -7.34 3.98
CA ARG A 430 -10.65 -8.38 3.78
C ARG A 430 -10.47 -9.29 4.99
N CYS A 431 -10.51 -8.72 6.19
CA CYS A 431 -10.16 -9.38 7.46
C CYS A 431 -11.24 -9.10 8.54
N PRO A 432 -12.50 -9.52 8.37
CA PRO A 432 -13.58 -9.19 9.31
C PRO A 432 -13.34 -9.77 10.71
N GLU A 433 -12.90 -11.03 10.81
CA GLU A 433 -12.64 -11.70 12.09
C GLU A 433 -11.54 -10.99 12.91
N LEU A 434 -10.48 -10.52 12.25
CA LEU A 434 -9.42 -9.73 12.89
C LEU A 434 -9.99 -8.44 13.45
N VAL A 435 -10.79 -7.71 12.66
CA VAL A 435 -11.37 -6.44 13.09
C VAL A 435 -12.29 -6.63 14.29
N GLU A 436 -13.13 -7.66 14.29
CA GLU A 436 -14.02 -7.98 15.41
C GLU A 436 -13.24 -8.35 16.67
N THR A 437 -12.25 -9.23 16.54
CA THR A 437 -11.39 -9.68 17.65
C THR A 437 -10.65 -8.51 18.29
N VAL A 438 -10.00 -7.68 17.48
CA VAL A 438 -9.26 -6.50 17.93
C VAL A 438 -10.20 -5.49 18.58
N THR A 439 -11.36 -5.25 17.97
CA THR A 439 -12.35 -4.31 18.52
C THR A 439 -12.84 -4.75 19.89
N ASN A 440 -13.10 -6.05 20.10
CA ASN A 440 -13.51 -6.58 21.40
C ASN A 440 -12.44 -6.36 22.47
N GLN A 441 -11.16 -6.62 22.16
CA GLN A 441 -10.06 -6.35 23.09
C GLN A 441 -9.93 -4.86 23.43
N LEU A 442 -10.09 -3.98 22.44
CA LEU A 442 -10.05 -2.53 22.66
C LEU A 442 -11.25 -2.02 23.47
N VAL A 443 -12.42 -2.66 23.38
CA VAL A 443 -13.57 -2.34 24.23
C VAL A 443 -13.28 -2.67 25.69
N GLU A 444 -12.64 -3.81 25.99
CA GLU A 444 -12.24 -4.15 27.36
C GLU A 444 -11.23 -3.15 27.92
N ILE A 445 -10.21 -2.79 27.13
CA ILE A 445 -9.23 -1.77 27.49
C ILE A 445 -9.90 -0.41 27.72
N ASN A 446 -10.86 -0.02 26.88
CA ASN A 446 -11.55 1.26 27.02
C ASN A 446 -12.32 1.39 28.33
N ARG A 447 -12.88 0.30 28.88
CA ARG A 447 -13.54 0.33 30.20
C ARG A 447 -12.57 0.75 31.31
N ILE A 448 -11.28 0.41 31.17
CA ILE A 448 -10.23 0.79 32.12
C ILE A 448 -9.82 2.27 31.93
N LEU A 449 -9.78 2.74 30.68
CA LEU A 449 -9.28 4.07 30.32
C LEU A 449 -10.34 5.18 30.42
N GLU A 450 -11.62 4.85 30.34
CA GLU A 450 -12.73 5.82 30.33
C GLU A 450 -12.76 6.74 31.55
N PRO A 451 -12.54 6.27 32.80
CA PRO A 451 -12.48 7.14 33.98
C PRO A 451 -11.36 8.19 33.96
N LEU A 452 -10.34 8.00 33.11
CA LEU A 452 -9.23 8.94 32.91
C LEU A 452 -9.50 9.96 31.79
N GLY A 453 -10.56 9.77 31.01
CA GLY A 453 -10.74 10.49 29.75
C GLY A 453 -9.65 10.17 28.72
N ALA A 454 -9.02 9.00 28.83
CA ALA A 454 -7.93 8.54 27.97
C ALA A 454 -8.37 7.42 27.01
N HIS A 455 -9.68 7.29 26.77
CA HIS A 455 -10.24 6.24 25.93
C HIS A 455 -9.71 6.30 24.49
N ILE A 456 -9.60 5.12 23.90
CA ILE A 456 -9.18 4.88 22.52
C ILE A 456 -10.34 5.26 21.60
N GLY A 457 -10.12 6.26 20.76
CA GLY A 457 -11.06 6.70 19.74
C GLY A 457 -10.99 5.88 18.45
N TYR A 458 -11.94 6.12 17.55
CA TYR A 458 -12.09 5.37 16.29
C TYR A 458 -10.83 5.29 15.44
N ARG A 459 -10.12 6.42 15.30
CA ARG A 459 -8.89 6.48 14.49
C ARG A 459 -7.83 5.49 14.97
N VAL A 460 -7.66 5.40 16.29
CA VAL A 460 -6.64 4.53 16.87
C VAL A 460 -7.01 3.07 16.68
N ARG A 461 -8.29 2.73 16.89
CA ARG A 461 -8.81 1.39 16.58
C ARG A 461 -8.50 1.03 15.13
N ASP A 462 -8.85 1.90 14.19
CA ASP A 462 -8.64 1.66 12.77
C ASP A 462 -7.15 1.44 12.47
N GLU A 463 -6.25 2.26 13.02
CA GLU A 463 -4.80 2.11 12.86
C GLU A 463 -4.25 0.81 13.46
N ILE A 464 -4.74 0.38 14.63
CA ILE A 464 -4.37 -0.91 15.23
C ILE A 464 -4.84 -2.06 14.32
N CYS A 465 -6.05 -1.99 13.78
CA CYS A 465 -6.54 -3.00 12.82
C CYS A 465 -5.70 -3.02 11.53
N PHE A 466 -5.30 -1.86 10.99
CA PHE A 466 -4.45 -1.79 9.80
C PHE A 466 -3.09 -2.42 10.06
N TYR A 467 -2.45 -2.08 11.18
CA TYR A 467 -1.16 -2.64 11.58
C TYR A 467 -1.21 -4.16 11.67
N LEU A 468 -2.23 -4.70 12.35
CA LEU A 468 -2.36 -6.15 12.56
C LEU A 468 -2.71 -6.88 11.26
N ALA A 469 -3.50 -6.27 10.38
CA ALA A 469 -3.79 -6.83 9.06
C ALA A 469 -2.53 -6.89 8.18
N TYR A 470 -1.68 -5.85 8.19
CA TYR A 470 -0.39 -5.92 7.49
C TYR A 470 0.56 -6.93 8.12
N ASN A 471 0.53 -7.08 9.44
CA ASN A 471 1.30 -8.11 10.14
C ASN A 471 0.85 -9.53 9.74
N GLU A 472 -0.45 -9.78 9.65
CA GLU A 472 -1.01 -11.07 9.23
C GLU A 472 -0.67 -11.37 7.77
N GLU A 473 -0.82 -10.37 6.88
CA GLU A 473 -0.44 -10.48 5.47
C GLU A 473 1.05 -10.86 5.31
N GLY A 474 1.92 -10.19 6.07
CA GLY A 474 3.35 -10.41 6.04
C GLY A 474 3.84 -11.60 6.88
N LYS A 475 2.99 -12.17 7.74
CA LYS A 475 3.35 -13.17 8.77
C LYS A 475 4.60 -12.76 9.55
N LEU A 476 4.66 -11.49 9.98
CA LEU A 476 5.88 -10.90 10.56
C LEU A 476 6.05 -11.26 12.04
N MET A 477 4.95 -11.26 12.80
CA MET A 477 4.91 -11.56 14.23
C MET A 477 3.62 -12.31 14.57
N GLU A 478 3.64 -13.06 15.67
CA GLU A 478 2.43 -13.61 16.29
C GLU A 478 1.48 -12.49 16.71
N PHE A 479 0.17 -12.78 16.69
CA PHE A 479 -0.88 -11.78 16.94
C PHE A 479 -0.67 -11.02 18.26
N ASP A 480 -0.50 -11.73 19.38
CA ASP A 480 -0.37 -11.10 20.70
C ASP A 480 0.89 -10.23 20.80
N LYS A 481 1.99 -10.61 20.12
CA LYS A 481 3.21 -9.78 20.05
C LYS A 481 3.00 -8.50 19.25
N ALA A 482 2.35 -8.61 18.09
CA ALA A 482 2.01 -7.46 17.27
C ALA A 482 1.03 -6.52 17.98
N PHE A 483 0.07 -7.08 18.72
CA PHE A 483 -0.88 -6.33 19.54
C PHE A 483 -0.18 -5.62 20.72
N ASP A 484 0.77 -6.27 21.38
CA ASP A 484 1.59 -5.65 22.43
C ASP A 484 2.35 -4.41 21.91
N TYR A 485 2.92 -4.48 20.71
CA TYR A 485 3.49 -3.30 20.03
C TYR A 485 2.43 -2.21 19.79
N CYS A 486 1.21 -2.54 19.39
CA CYS A 486 0.13 -1.56 19.22
C CYS A 486 -0.21 -0.86 20.54
N LEU A 487 -0.29 -1.59 21.66
CA LEU A 487 -0.55 -1.02 22.98
C LEU A 487 0.55 -0.06 23.41
N MET A 488 1.82 -0.45 23.23
CA MET A 488 2.99 0.40 23.48
C MET A 488 2.99 1.68 22.65
N GLN A 489 2.55 1.61 21.38
CA GLN A 489 2.66 2.74 20.44
C GLN A 489 1.46 3.69 20.46
N LYS A 490 0.27 3.21 20.83
CA LYS A 490 -0.99 3.95 20.65
C LYS A 490 -1.77 4.19 21.93
N MET A 491 -1.61 3.34 22.92
CA MET A 491 -2.35 3.44 24.18
C MET A 491 -1.50 4.10 25.26
N LEU A 492 -0.38 3.47 25.62
CA LEU A 492 0.44 3.90 26.74
C LEU A 492 1.03 5.33 26.61
N PRO A 493 1.39 5.85 25.42
CA PRO A 493 1.94 7.19 25.28
C PRO A 493 1.00 8.32 25.73
N ARG A 494 -0.28 8.02 25.92
CA ARG A 494 -1.33 8.95 26.35
C ARG A 494 -1.50 9.02 27.86
N LEU A 495 -0.85 8.11 28.59
CA LEU A 495 -0.98 7.98 30.04
C LEU A 495 0.13 8.78 30.72
N SER A 496 -0.30 9.79 31.48
CA SER A 496 0.57 10.62 32.31
C SER A 496 -0.23 11.26 33.45
N GLY A 497 0.37 11.41 34.63
CA GLY A 497 -0.28 12.05 35.76
C GLY A 497 0.23 11.57 37.10
N SER A 498 -0.43 12.05 38.16
CA SER A 498 -0.07 11.84 39.56
C SER A 498 -1.24 11.37 40.42
N ASP A 499 -2.39 11.06 39.82
CA ASP A 499 -3.63 10.82 40.57
C ASP A 499 -3.95 9.32 40.79
N ALA A 500 -4.73 9.03 41.83
CA ALA A 500 -5.13 7.67 42.19
C ALA A 500 -6.08 7.01 41.17
N ARG A 501 -6.62 7.74 40.18
CA ARG A 501 -7.36 7.12 39.07
C ARG A 501 -6.37 6.51 38.11
N LEU A 502 -5.28 7.21 37.79
CA LEU A 502 -4.21 6.71 36.92
C LEU A 502 -3.58 5.46 37.51
N GLU A 503 -3.25 5.46 38.81
CA GLU A 503 -2.69 4.27 39.48
C GLU A 503 -3.60 3.05 39.33
N ARG A 504 -4.91 3.20 39.60
CA ARG A 504 -5.88 2.11 39.46
C ARG A 504 -5.97 1.60 38.03
N ALA A 505 -5.97 2.50 37.04
CA ALA A 505 -5.98 2.11 35.65
C ALA A 505 -4.70 1.36 35.25
N LEU A 506 -3.53 1.84 35.68
CA LEU A 506 -2.24 1.17 35.43
C LEU A 506 -2.21 -0.23 36.05
N LYS A 507 -2.71 -0.41 37.29
CA LYS A 507 -2.81 -1.74 37.92
C LYS A 507 -3.74 -2.68 37.12
N GLN A 508 -4.89 -2.21 36.66
CA GLN A 508 -5.81 -3.02 35.85
C GLN A 508 -5.22 -3.36 34.47
N LEU A 509 -4.55 -2.41 33.82
CA LEU A 509 -3.84 -2.66 32.56
C LEU A 509 -2.68 -3.64 32.74
N PHE A 510 -1.96 -3.55 33.87
CA PHE A 510 -0.90 -4.49 34.21
C PHE A 510 -1.46 -5.91 34.33
N VAL A 511 -2.55 -6.12 35.06
CA VAL A 511 -3.21 -7.42 35.17
C VAL A 511 -3.61 -7.95 33.79
N LEU A 512 -4.19 -7.09 32.94
CA LEU A 512 -4.56 -7.46 31.56
C LEU A 512 -3.35 -7.91 30.72
N CYS A 513 -2.19 -7.27 30.90
CA CYS A 513 -0.98 -7.56 30.12
C CYS A 513 -0.17 -8.73 30.69
N ALA A 514 -0.01 -8.78 32.00
CA ALA A 514 0.88 -9.70 32.72
C ALA A 514 0.16 -10.97 33.18
N GLY A 515 -1.15 -10.91 33.44
CA GLY A 515 -1.95 -12.02 33.93
C GLY A 515 -1.92 -12.22 35.45
N PHE A 516 -1.33 -11.30 36.21
CA PHE A 516 -1.27 -11.34 37.68
C PHE A 516 -1.38 -9.94 38.30
N GLU A 517 -1.75 -9.87 39.58
CA GLU A 517 -1.85 -8.61 40.32
C GLU A 517 -0.49 -8.10 40.77
N PRO A 518 -0.21 -6.79 40.67
CA PRO A 518 0.99 -6.21 41.26
C PRO A 518 0.91 -6.27 42.79
N ASP A 519 1.99 -6.74 43.43
CA ASP A 519 2.10 -6.91 44.88
C ASP A 519 2.35 -5.59 45.65
N GLY A 520 2.62 -4.50 44.91
CA GLY A 520 2.89 -3.19 45.46
C GLY A 520 4.35 -2.95 45.82
N ASP A 521 5.26 -3.90 45.53
CA ASP A 521 6.70 -3.67 45.59
C ASP A 521 7.28 -3.67 44.16
N TYR A 522 7.44 -2.47 43.59
CA TYR A 522 7.96 -2.33 42.23
C TYR A 522 9.49 -2.30 42.14
N SER A 523 10.19 -2.47 43.27
CA SER A 523 11.65 -2.38 43.32
C SER A 523 12.36 -3.63 42.78
N GLY A 524 11.67 -4.77 42.82
CA GLY A 524 12.18 -6.07 42.39
C GLY A 524 12.31 -6.26 40.88
N ALA A 525 13.05 -7.30 40.49
CA ALA A 525 13.12 -7.74 39.10
C ALA A 525 11.77 -8.33 38.68
N LEU A 526 11.16 -7.77 37.64
CA LEU A 526 9.91 -8.26 37.07
C LEU A 526 10.19 -9.38 36.05
N ASP A 527 9.61 -10.56 36.28
CA ASP A 527 9.55 -11.63 35.27
C ASP A 527 8.22 -11.59 34.51
N VAL A 528 8.29 -11.23 33.23
CA VAL A 528 7.15 -11.19 32.30
C VAL A 528 7.29 -12.23 31.18
N SER A 529 8.11 -13.26 31.36
CA SER A 529 8.30 -14.30 30.33
C SER A 529 7.01 -15.05 29.95
N TYR A 530 6.07 -15.16 30.89
CA TYR A 530 4.74 -15.78 30.70
C TYR A 530 3.63 -14.77 30.40
N ALA A 531 3.94 -13.46 30.42
CA ALA A 531 2.96 -12.42 30.18
C ALA A 531 2.44 -12.49 28.74
N ARG A 532 1.15 -12.21 28.57
CA ARG A 532 0.54 -12.14 27.24
C ARG A 532 1.10 -10.96 26.44
N TYR A 533 1.26 -9.81 27.09
CA TYR A 533 1.78 -8.57 26.51
C TYR A 533 2.99 -8.07 27.34
N PRO A 534 4.17 -8.73 27.21
CA PRO A 534 5.31 -8.50 28.09
C PRO A 534 5.89 -7.09 27.99
N LYS A 535 5.92 -6.45 26.81
CA LYS A 535 6.48 -5.10 26.65
C LYS A 535 5.61 -4.06 27.34
N SER A 536 4.29 -4.15 27.13
CA SER A 536 3.31 -3.29 27.80
C SER A 536 3.35 -3.51 29.31
N ALA A 537 3.40 -4.76 29.78
CA ALA A 537 3.51 -5.07 31.21
C ALA A 537 4.77 -4.45 31.83
N GLU A 538 5.93 -4.61 31.19
CA GLU A 538 7.20 -4.04 31.66
C GLU A 538 7.15 -2.50 31.70
N LYS A 539 6.57 -1.86 30.69
CA LYS A 539 6.42 -0.40 30.68
C LYS A 539 5.47 0.09 31.78
N ILE A 540 4.33 -0.57 31.95
CA ILE A 540 3.34 -0.24 32.99
C ILE A 540 3.96 -0.42 34.38
N TRP A 541 4.74 -1.47 34.60
CA TRP A 541 5.47 -1.69 35.86
C TRP A 541 6.41 -0.53 36.20
N ARG A 542 7.21 -0.08 35.23
CA ARG A 542 8.07 1.10 35.41
C ARG A 542 7.26 2.36 35.69
N MET A 543 6.11 2.51 35.05
CA MET A 543 5.22 3.65 35.29
C MET A 543 4.63 3.62 36.69
N LEU A 544 4.22 2.44 37.20
CA LEU A 544 3.73 2.24 38.56
C LEU A 544 4.83 2.54 39.59
N ARG A 545 6.04 2.01 39.37
CA ARG A 545 7.21 2.29 40.21
C ARG A 545 7.45 3.79 40.37
N ARG A 546 7.46 4.55 39.27
CA ARG A 546 7.66 6.01 39.36
C ARG A 546 6.52 6.74 40.02
N LEU A 547 5.30 6.27 39.83
CA LEU A 547 4.17 6.88 40.51
C LEU A 547 4.30 6.72 42.02
N GLU A 548 4.88 5.61 42.49
CA GLU A 548 5.22 5.38 43.90
C GLU A 548 6.44 6.21 44.34
N ASP A 549 7.55 6.16 43.60
CA ASP A 549 8.82 6.81 43.95
C ASP A 549 8.74 8.35 43.88
N ASP A 550 8.15 8.88 42.80
CA ASP A 550 8.20 10.31 42.43
C ASP A 550 6.84 11.03 42.58
N GLY A 551 5.75 10.28 42.81
CA GLY A 551 4.39 10.84 42.85
C GLY A 551 3.84 11.28 41.48
N PHE A 552 4.58 11.06 40.39
CA PHE A 552 4.17 11.36 39.02
C PHE A 552 4.74 10.33 38.05
N THR A 553 3.96 9.97 37.03
CA THR A 553 4.43 9.07 35.99
C THR A 553 4.00 9.53 34.60
N SER A 554 4.78 9.17 33.60
CA SER A 554 4.53 9.43 32.19
C SER A 554 5.24 8.39 31.35
N PHE A 555 4.62 7.99 30.24
CA PHE A 555 5.26 7.13 29.25
C PHE A 555 6.60 7.70 28.74
N TRP A 556 6.73 9.03 28.69
CA TRP A 556 7.84 9.74 28.07
C TRP A 556 9.04 9.98 28.98
N LEU A 557 8.96 9.59 30.25
CA LEU A 557 10.09 9.73 31.15
C LEU A 557 11.06 8.55 30.93
N GLY A 558 12.34 8.85 30.67
CA GLY A 558 13.43 7.87 30.56
C GLY A 558 13.68 7.13 31.89
N ALA A 559 14.23 5.91 31.83
CA ALA A 559 14.40 4.93 32.93
C ALA A 559 14.91 5.55 34.24
#